data_AF-A0A6J5VRG6-F1
#
_entry.id   AF-A0A6J5VRG6-F1
#
_cell.length_a   1.000
_cell.length_b   1.000
_cell.length_c   1.000
_cell.angle_alpha   90.00
_cell.angle_beta   90.00
_cell.angle_gamma   90.00
#
_symmetry.space_group_name_H-M   'P 1'
#
loop_
_entity.id
_entity.type
_entity.pdbx_description
1 polymer ?
#
loop_
_entity_poly.entity_id
_entity_poly.type
_entity_poly.pdbx_seq_one_letter_code
_entity_poly.pdbx_strand_id
1 'polypeptide(L)'
;MITWPVSAEQFYNEKLVTDILRTGVAVGSKQWASFVDVKKEASVKREAIEKAVTLVMVGDAAEEMRSRARTLGEMAKRAVEESGSSFSDLTALIEELRSLGA
;
A
#
# COMPACT_ATOMS: atom_id res chain seq x y z
N MET A 1 -7.01 -1.27 -3.85
CA MET A 1 -6.14 -0.32 -4.58
C MET A 1 -5.74 -0.91 -5.93
N ILE A 2 -5.64 -0.11 -6.99
CA ILE A 2 -4.95 -0.53 -8.21
C ILE A 2 -3.51 -0.02 -8.09
N THR A 3 -2.55 -0.93 -8.09
CA THR A 3 -1.12 -0.61 -7.94
C THR A 3 -0.51 -0.34 -9.30
N TRP A 4 0.16 0.80 -9.41
CA TRP A 4 0.82 1.27 -10.62
C TRP A 4 2.22 1.80 -10.27
N PRO A 5 3.18 0.91 -9.98
CA PRO A 5 4.53 1.32 -9.61
C PRO A 5 5.27 1.93 -10.80
N VAL A 6 6.11 2.91 -10.49
CA VAL A 6 6.95 3.66 -11.43
C VAL A 6 8.41 3.59 -11.01
N SER A 7 8.71 3.86 -9.73
CA SER A 7 10.10 3.99 -9.26
C SER A 7 10.25 3.72 -7.76
N ALA A 8 11.45 3.99 -7.23
CA ALA A 8 11.82 3.84 -5.82
C ALA A 8 11.40 2.47 -5.26
N GLU A 9 10.76 2.45 -4.08
CA GLU A 9 10.32 1.26 -3.37
C GLU A 9 8.93 0.74 -3.81
N GLN A 10 8.29 1.39 -4.77
CA GLN A 10 6.88 1.14 -5.13
C GLN A 10 6.62 -0.29 -5.59
N PHE A 11 7.59 -0.95 -6.23
CA PHE A 11 7.46 -2.36 -6.64
C PHE A 11 7.45 -3.32 -5.44
N TYR A 12 8.15 -3.00 -4.36
CA TYR A 12 8.06 -3.76 -3.11
C TYR A 12 6.73 -3.50 -2.41
N ASN A 13 6.29 -2.24 -2.38
CA ASN A 13 4.99 -1.88 -1.81
C ASN A 13 3.82 -2.51 -2.59
N GLU A 14 3.93 -2.66 -3.93
CA GLU A 14 2.98 -3.42 -4.73
C GLU A 14 2.85 -4.84 -4.18
N LYS A 15 3.96 -5.53 -3.93
CA LYS A 15 3.95 -6.90 -3.40
C LYS A 15 3.33 -7.00 -2.02
N LEU A 16 3.58 -6.02 -1.15
CA LEU A 16 2.89 -5.93 0.13
C LEU A 16 1.38 -5.81 -0.06
N VAL A 17 0.91 -4.96 -0.97
CA VAL A 17 -0.52 -4.70 -1.18
C VAL A 17 -1.23 -5.87 -1.87
N THR A 18 -0.62 -6.46 -2.90
CA THR A 18 -1.27 -7.48 -3.75
C THR A 18 -1.11 -8.89 -3.18
N ASP A 19 0.09 -9.26 -2.72
CA ASP A 19 0.41 -10.66 -2.44
C ASP A 19 0.22 -10.98 -0.94
N ILE A 20 0.60 -10.05 -0.07
CA ILE A 20 0.55 -10.20 1.40
C ILE A 20 -0.79 -9.70 1.95
N LEU A 21 -1.07 -8.40 1.82
CA LEU A 21 -2.28 -7.77 2.33
C LEU A 21 -3.51 -8.14 1.50
N ARG A 22 -3.33 -8.48 0.21
CA ARG A 22 -4.37 -8.82 -0.77
C ARG A 22 -5.55 -7.85 -0.73
N THR A 23 -5.25 -6.56 -0.71
CA THR A 23 -6.25 -5.47 -0.73
C THR A 23 -6.25 -4.70 -2.06
N GLY A 24 -5.51 -5.19 -3.04
CA GLY A 24 -5.39 -4.55 -4.33
C GLY A 24 -4.94 -5.49 -5.43
N VAL A 25 -4.94 -4.94 -6.64
CA VAL A 25 -4.52 -5.63 -7.87
C VAL A 25 -3.43 -4.83 -8.56
N ALA A 26 -2.53 -5.52 -9.26
CA ALA A 26 -1.53 -4.87 -10.11
C ALA A 26 -2.14 -4.51 -11.46
N VAL A 27 -1.86 -3.29 -11.93
CA VAL A 27 -2.24 -2.86 -13.28
C VAL A 27 -1.33 -3.49 -14.36
N GLY A 28 -0.17 -4.00 -13.95
CA GLY A 28 0.81 -4.67 -14.82
C GLY A 28 1.99 -3.80 -15.25
N SER A 29 2.24 -2.66 -14.58
CA SER A 29 3.51 -1.94 -14.72
C SER A 29 4.65 -2.79 -14.16
N LYS A 30 5.69 -3.05 -14.97
CA LYS A 30 6.82 -3.92 -14.58
C LYS A 30 8.18 -3.27 -14.74
N GLN A 31 8.23 -2.07 -15.31
CA GLN A 31 9.49 -1.38 -15.60
C GLN A 31 9.73 -0.31 -14.56
N TRP A 32 10.85 -0.43 -13.86
CA TRP A 32 11.33 0.63 -12.99
C TRP A 32 11.96 1.73 -13.85
N ALA A 33 11.53 2.98 -13.64
CA ALA A 33 12.03 4.14 -14.38
C ALA A 33 12.49 5.24 -13.42
N SER A 34 13.64 5.87 -13.72
CA SER A 34 14.06 7.09 -13.03
C SER A 34 13.33 8.32 -13.60
N PHE A 35 13.36 9.46 -12.90
CA PHE A 35 12.80 10.72 -13.41
C PHE A 35 13.41 11.18 -14.75
N VAL A 36 14.58 10.67 -15.13
CA VAL A 36 15.26 10.97 -16.40
C VAL A 36 14.73 10.08 -17.54
N ASP A 37 14.22 8.89 -17.20
CA ASP A 37 13.75 7.85 -18.12
C ASP A 37 12.25 7.90 -18.41
N VAL A 38 11.51 8.89 -17.89
CA VAL A 38 10.03 9.00 -18.05
C VAL A 38 9.59 9.10 -19.51
N LYS A 39 10.52 9.35 -20.45
CA LYS A 39 10.27 9.27 -21.89
C LYS A 39 10.26 7.83 -22.45
N LYS A 40 10.71 6.83 -21.71
CA LYS A 40 10.62 5.40 -22.08
C LYS A 40 9.33 4.81 -21.53
N GLU A 41 8.28 4.99 -22.32
CA GLU A 41 7.10 4.12 -22.49
C GLU A 41 6.88 3.00 -21.45
N ALA A 42 6.58 3.34 -20.20
CA ALA A 42 5.81 2.45 -19.35
C ALA A 42 4.32 2.52 -19.78
N SER A 43 4.02 2.13 -21.02
CA SER A 43 2.66 2.16 -21.56
C SER A 43 1.88 0.92 -21.11
N VAL A 44 1.21 1.03 -19.96
CA VAL A 44 0.18 0.07 -19.60
C VAL A 44 -0.98 0.26 -20.57
N LYS A 45 -1.30 -0.79 -21.33
CA LYS A 45 -2.36 -0.73 -22.34
C LYS A 45 -3.73 -0.56 -21.68
N ARG A 46 -4.66 0.06 -22.40
CA ARG A 46 -6.04 0.29 -21.96
C ARG A 46 -6.70 -0.98 -21.44
N GLU A 47 -6.48 -2.11 -22.10
CA GLU A 47 -7.14 -3.39 -21.75
C GLU A 47 -6.68 -3.89 -20.37
N ALA A 48 -5.41 -3.64 -20.00
CA ALA A 48 -4.90 -3.99 -18.69
C ALA A 48 -5.49 -3.09 -17.59
N ILE A 49 -5.67 -1.80 -17.90
CA ILE A 49 -6.34 -0.84 -17.00
C ILE A 49 -7.80 -1.23 -16.79
N GLU A 50 -8.52 -1.50 -17.88
CA GLU A 50 -9.92 -1.92 -17.83
C GLU A 50 -10.09 -3.18 -16.99
N LYS A 51 -9.27 -4.20 -17.22
CA LYS A 51 -9.26 -5.43 -16.43
C LYS A 51 -9.01 -5.16 -14.95
N ALA A 52 -8.01 -4.34 -14.62
CA ALA A 52 -7.68 -4.02 -13.23
C ALA A 52 -8.83 -3.27 -12.54
N VAL A 53 -9.48 -2.33 -13.23
CA VAL A 53 -10.66 -1.61 -12.74
C VAL A 53 -11.82 -2.56 -12.51
N THR A 54 -12.14 -3.43 -13.46
CA THR A 54 -13.22 -4.42 -13.30
C THR A 54 -12.98 -5.31 -12.08
N LEU A 55 -11.75 -5.82 -11.89
CA LEU A 55 -11.41 -6.70 -10.78
C LEU A 55 -11.54 -6.07 -9.40
N VAL A 56 -11.31 -4.76 -9.24
CA VAL A 56 -11.47 -4.08 -7.94
C VAL A 56 -12.89 -3.61 -7.67
N MET A 57 -13.72 -3.52 -8.71
CA MET A 57 -15.08 -3.01 -8.59
C MET A 57 -16.11 -4.14 -8.42
N VAL A 58 -16.00 -5.22 -9.20
CA VAL A 58 -17.07 -6.21 -9.37
C VAL A 58 -16.62 -7.61 -8.98
N GLY A 59 -17.55 -8.40 -8.42
CA GLY A 59 -17.37 -9.81 -8.08
C GLY A 59 -16.89 -10.06 -6.65
N ASP A 60 -16.87 -11.33 -6.26
CA ASP A 60 -16.60 -11.75 -4.87
C ASP A 60 -15.19 -11.36 -4.42
N ALA A 61 -14.20 -11.47 -5.31
CA ALA A 61 -12.83 -11.04 -5.03
C ALA A 61 -12.74 -9.54 -4.70
N ALA A 62 -13.57 -8.70 -5.34
CA ALA A 62 -13.63 -7.27 -5.05
C ALA A 62 -14.19 -6.99 -3.65
N GLU A 63 -15.20 -7.77 -3.23
CA GLU A 63 -15.77 -7.65 -1.89
C GLU A 63 -14.82 -8.16 -0.81
N GLU A 64 -14.10 -9.25 -1.06
CA GLU A 64 -13.05 -9.74 -0.15
C GLU A 64 -11.96 -8.67 0.04
N MET A 65 -11.48 -8.06 -1.05
CA MET A 65 -10.50 -6.96 -0.98
C MET A 65 -11.02 -5.78 -0.16
N ARG A 66 -12.30 -5.38 -0.32
CA ARG A 66 -12.92 -4.29 0.45
C ARG A 66 -13.06 -4.65 1.92
N SER A 67 -13.46 -5.88 2.23
CA SER A 67 -13.56 -6.37 3.60
C SER A 67 -12.21 -6.32 4.32
N ARG A 68 -11.15 -6.86 3.70
CA ARG A 68 -9.78 -6.80 4.23
C ARG A 68 -9.29 -5.37 4.41
N ALA A 69 -9.53 -4.50 3.44
CA ALA A 69 -9.17 -3.09 3.52
C ALA A 69 -9.90 -2.37 4.68
N ARG A 70 -11.18 -2.70 4.94
CA ARG A 70 -11.93 -2.17 6.08
C ARG A 70 -11.33 -2.62 7.41
N THR A 71 -11.03 -3.91 7.55
CA THR A 71 -10.37 -4.44 8.76
C THR A 71 -9.03 -3.77 9.02
N LEU A 72 -8.19 -3.62 8.00
CA LEU A 72 -6.92 -2.89 8.13
C LEU A 72 -7.14 -1.42 8.50
N GLY A 73 -8.16 -0.77 7.95
CA GLY A 73 -8.53 0.60 8.30
C GLY A 73 -8.93 0.75 9.78
N GLU A 74 -9.67 -0.21 10.32
CA GLU A 74 -10.02 -0.23 11.75
C GLU A 74 -8.79 -0.50 12.62
N MET A 75 -7.91 -1.42 12.23
CA MET A 75 -6.65 -1.69 12.93
C MET A 75 -5.75 -0.45 12.95
N ALA A 76 -5.63 0.26 11.82
CA ALA A 76 -4.84 1.47 11.72
C ALA A 76 -5.36 2.58 12.62
N LYS A 77 -6.69 2.75 12.74
CA LYS A 77 -7.30 3.69 13.69
C LYS A 77 -6.96 3.32 15.14
N ARG A 78 -7.18 2.06 15.53
CA ARG A 78 -6.86 1.58 16.89
C ARG A 78 -5.38 1.70 17.23
N ALA A 79 -4.48 1.54 16.26
CA ALA A 79 -3.04 1.62 16.49
C ALA A 79 -2.60 3.02 16.97
N VAL A 80 -3.32 4.09 16.58
CA VAL A 80 -2.96 5.47 16.90
C VAL A 80 -3.81 6.10 18.02
N GLU A 81 -4.87 5.41 18.47
CA GLU A 81 -5.64 5.81 19.66
C GLU A 81 -4.77 5.70 20.93
N GLU A 82 -5.21 6.34 22.03
CA GLU A 82 -4.54 6.21 23.32
C GLU A 82 -4.46 4.73 23.74
N SER A 83 -3.30 4.30 24.25
CA SER A 83 -2.94 2.88 24.50
C SER A 83 -2.82 1.99 23.24
N GLY A 84 -2.97 2.55 22.03
CA GLY A 84 -2.70 1.87 20.77
C GLY A 84 -1.21 1.56 20.57
N SER A 85 -0.89 0.64 19.66
CA SER A 85 0.49 0.18 19.45
C SER A 85 1.43 1.30 18.99
N SER A 86 1.03 2.09 17.99
CA SER A 86 1.86 3.19 17.47
C SER A 86 1.93 4.37 18.44
N PHE A 87 0.86 4.62 19.21
CA PHE A 87 0.89 5.60 20.30
C PHE A 87 1.91 5.19 21.36
N SER A 88 1.84 3.94 21.80
CA SER A 88 2.73 3.39 22.84
C SER A 88 4.19 3.37 22.38
N ASP A 89 4.47 2.97 21.14
CA ASP A 89 5.83 2.98 20.59
C ASP A 89 6.41 4.40 20.52
N LEU A 90 5.60 5.40 20.15
CA LEU A 90 6.04 6.79 20.14
C LEU A 90 6.32 7.30 21.56
N THR A 91 5.47 6.96 22.53
CA THR A 91 5.70 7.31 23.93
C THR A 91 7.01 6.68 24.45
N ALA A 92 7.22 5.39 24.18
CA ALA A 92 8.43 4.67 24.57
C ALA A 92 9.68 5.31 23.94
N LEU A 93 9.63 5.67 22.65
CA LEU A 93 10.72 6.37 21.98
C LEU A 93 11.05 7.71 22.65
N ILE A 94 10.04 8.49 23.03
CA ILE A 94 10.24 9.78 23.71
C ILE A 94 10.88 9.57 25.10
N GLU A 95 10.45 8.55 25.83
CA GLU A 95 11.03 8.20 27.13
C GLU A 95 12.49 7.76 27.01
N GLU A 96 12.81 6.94 26.00
CA GLU A 96 14.18 6.55 25.70
C GLU A 96 15.06 7.77 25.41
N LEU A 97 14.62 8.66 24.52
CA LEU A 97 15.34 9.90 24.20
C LEU A 97 15.52 10.81 25.42
N ARG A 98 14.53 10.89 26.31
CA ARG A 98 14.64 11.63 27.58
C ARG A 98 15.69 11.03 28.51
N SER A 99 15.77 9.70 28.58
CA SER A 99 16.74 8.99 29.43
C SER A 99 18.18 9.14 28.94
N LEU A 100 18.38 9.34 27.63
CA LEU A 100 19.71 9.59 27.04
C LEU A 100 20.22 11.03 27.27
N GLY A 101 19.33 11.96 27.63
CA GLY A 101 19.66 13.36 27.88
C GLY A 101 19.89 13.72 29.35
N ALA A 102 19.75 12.76 30.27
CA ALA A 102 20.03 12.89 31.70
C ALA A 102 21.41 12.29 32.03
#